data_AF-A0A7C7M3R6-F1
#
_entry.id   AF-A0A7C7M3R6-F1
#
_cell.length_a   1.000
_cell.length_b   1.000
_cell.length_c   1.000
_cell.angle_alpha   90.00
_cell.angle_beta   90.00
_cell.angle_gamma   90.00
#
_symmetry.space_group_name_H-M   'P 1'
#
loop_
_entity.id
_entity.type
_entity.pdbx_description
1 polymer ?
#
loop_
_entity_poly.entity_id
_entity_poly.type
_entity_poly.pdbx_seq_one_letter_code
_entity_poly.pdbx_strand_id
1 'polypeptide(L)'
;MKQTGCIFLFIISFLRSDSAKLDVKHMIVEYNGATTEGFVDSIGYQFLYFVPKDSVDMDSMVLKDIYYAYNDFNRVFHYSWSFEENVRRMENRTGTVFTIQGDTLEFIDIQFNKDMINPEILIKTGVDRSEFVSLLQVEKIETDFSIMTYSVRRGFFYSFYSFLLASTFDIKRNWDKERRAVPQIWDQYNDLFPMISIIGMKETGVTYESFTSLIPLSVLASMVYDVIRDKNKFYFTPVYEKRKFGRNMYVFSLKHILHTQTKKLIFKVERTKLGGKVIGWIRKKV
;
A
#
# COMPACT_ATOMS: atom_id res chain seq x y z
N MET A 1 -25.55 -55.42 31.98
CA MET A 1 -26.09 -54.05 32.15
C MET A 1 -25.07 -52.92 31.87
N LYS A 2 -23.74 -53.13 31.98
CA LYS A 2 -22.74 -52.07 31.70
C LYS A 2 -22.54 -51.74 30.21
N GLN A 3 -22.58 -52.75 29.33
CA GLN A 3 -22.37 -52.56 27.87
C GLN A 3 -23.53 -51.80 27.19
N THR A 4 -24.78 -52.09 27.58
CA THR A 4 -25.96 -51.42 27.03
C THR A 4 -26.04 -49.95 27.45
N GLY A 5 -25.59 -49.61 28.66
CA GLY A 5 -25.47 -48.22 29.13
C GLY A 5 -24.42 -47.41 28.37
N CYS A 6 -23.27 -48.01 28.03
CA CYS A 6 -22.25 -47.34 27.21
C CYS A 6 -22.73 -47.06 25.79
N ILE A 7 -23.45 -48.00 25.16
CA ILE A 7 -24.03 -47.80 23.83
C ILE A 7 -25.07 -46.66 23.86
N PHE A 8 -25.91 -46.62 24.90
CA PHE A 8 -26.91 -45.58 25.06
C PHE A 8 -26.28 -44.19 25.29
N LEU A 9 -25.23 -44.09 26.10
CA LEU A 9 -24.45 -42.87 26.28
C LEU A 9 -23.73 -42.42 25.01
N PHE A 10 -23.22 -43.36 24.20
CA PHE A 10 -22.55 -43.06 22.94
C PHE A 10 -23.52 -42.50 21.89
N ILE A 11 -24.74 -43.06 21.81
CA ILE A 11 -25.81 -42.60 20.91
C ILE A 11 -26.33 -41.23 21.33
N ILE A 12 -26.52 -40.98 22.63
CA ILE A 12 -26.94 -39.67 23.14
C ILE A 12 -25.89 -38.60 22.84
N SER A 13 -24.60 -38.91 22.97
CA SER A 13 -23.51 -37.97 22.63
C SER A 13 -23.47 -37.61 21.14
N PHE A 14 -23.81 -38.55 20.25
CA PHE A 14 -23.94 -38.27 18.82
C PHE A 14 -25.18 -37.43 18.47
N LEU A 15 -26.31 -37.66 19.17
CA LEU A 15 -27.54 -36.91 18.97
C LEU A 15 -27.49 -35.49 19.56
N ARG A 16 -26.57 -35.23 20.49
CA ARG A 16 -26.36 -33.92 21.13
C ARG A 16 -25.17 -33.13 20.55
N SER A 17 -24.63 -33.58 19.42
CA SER A 17 -23.70 -32.78 18.62
C SER A 17 -24.47 -31.63 17.97
N ASP A 18 -24.78 -30.60 18.75
CA ASP A 18 -25.05 -29.28 18.20
C ASP A 18 -23.77 -28.85 17.47
N SER A 19 -23.73 -29.06 16.15
CA SER A 19 -22.77 -28.38 15.30
C SER A 19 -23.18 -26.92 15.31
N ALA A 20 -22.78 -26.18 16.35
CA ALA A 20 -22.78 -24.74 16.28
C ALA A 20 -22.05 -24.38 14.98
N LYS A 21 -22.75 -23.72 14.05
CA LYS A 21 -22.12 -23.16 12.87
C LYS A 21 -21.10 -22.15 13.36
N LEU A 22 -19.87 -22.60 13.54
CA LEU A 22 -18.70 -21.77 13.85
C LEU A 22 -18.25 -21.07 12.55
N ASP A 23 -19.19 -20.54 11.78
CA ASP A 23 -18.89 -19.85 10.54
C ASP A 23 -18.29 -18.50 10.92
N VAL A 24 -16.98 -18.41 10.73
CA VAL A 24 -16.17 -17.23 11.01
C VAL A 24 -16.65 -16.09 10.11
N LYS A 25 -17.10 -14.99 10.72
CA LYS A 25 -17.50 -13.82 9.94
C LYS A 25 -16.27 -13.05 9.49
N HIS A 26 -16.32 -12.56 8.26
CA HIS A 26 -15.25 -11.78 7.66
C HIS A 26 -15.76 -10.41 7.22
N MET A 27 -14.85 -9.45 7.28
CA MET A 27 -15.06 -8.09 6.82
C MET A 27 -14.01 -7.76 5.77
N ILE A 28 -14.47 -7.38 4.58
CA ILE A 28 -13.62 -6.93 3.48
C ILE A 28 -13.74 -5.41 3.42
N VAL A 29 -12.62 -4.70 3.50
CA VAL A 29 -12.57 -3.23 3.51
C VAL A 29 -11.92 -2.75 2.22
N GLU A 30 -12.63 -1.90 1.46
CA GLU A 30 -12.12 -1.23 0.26
C GLU A 30 -11.33 0.05 0.60
N TYR A 31 -10.60 0.60 -0.37
CA TYR A 31 -9.80 1.82 -0.14
C TYR A 31 -10.57 3.08 0.23
N ASN A 32 -11.86 3.12 -0.07
CA ASN A 32 -12.75 4.21 0.29
C ASN A 32 -13.43 3.97 1.65
N GLY A 33 -13.13 2.87 2.35
CA GLY A 33 -13.78 2.46 3.59
C GLY A 33 -15.14 1.80 3.43
N ALA A 34 -15.57 1.49 2.19
CA ALA A 34 -16.72 0.63 1.97
C ALA A 34 -16.40 -0.77 2.50
N THR A 35 -17.39 -1.36 3.15
CA THR A 35 -17.25 -2.67 3.79
C THR A 35 -18.22 -3.67 3.20
N THR A 36 -17.74 -4.89 3.03
CA THR A 36 -18.55 -6.04 2.65
C THR A 36 -18.41 -7.11 3.73
N GLU A 37 -19.52 -7.46 4.38
CA GLU A 37 -19.59 -8.54 5.37
C GLU A 37 -19.94 -9.86 4.67
N GLY A 38 -19.23 -10.93 5.01
CA GLY A 38 -19.50 -12.25 4.44
C GLY A 38 -18.59 -13.35 4.99
N PHE A 39 -18.60 -14.48 4.31
CA PHE A 39 -17.78 -15.64 4.63
C PHE A 39 -16.74 -15.83 3.54
N VAL A 40 -15.47 -15.58 3.84
CA VAL A 40 -14.38 -15.78 2.89
C VAL A 40 -14.08 -17.27 2.79
N ASP A 41 -14.22 -17.81 1.59
CA ASP A 41 -13.89 -19.19 1.28
C ASP A 41 -12.39 -19.33 0.96
N SER A 42 -11.90 -18.53 0.02
CA SER A 42 -10.52 -18.65 -0.46
C SER A 42 -9.95 -17.36 -1.04
N ILE A 43 -8.63 -17.20 -0.94
CA ILE A 43 -7.87 -16.13 -1.60
C ILE A 43 -7.05 -16.73 -2.74
N GLY A 44 -7.43 -16.37 -3.97
CA GLY A 44 -6.67 -16.68 -5.16
C GLY A 44 -5.56 -15.67 -5.44
N TYR A 45 -4.95 -15.77 -6.63
CA TYR A 45 -3.88 -14.86 -7.04
C TYR A 45 -4.37 -13.45 -7.42
N GLN A 46 -5.62 -13.33 -7.90
CA GLN A 46 -6.22 -12.06 -8.35
C GLN A 46 -7.53 -11.72 -7.66
N PHE A 47 -8.21 -12.72 -7.11
CA PHE A 47 -9.55 -12.59 -6.57
C PHE A 47 -9.62 -13.20 -5.17
N LEU A 48 -10.42 -12.59 -4.32
CA LEU A 48 -10.90 -13.15 -3.07
C LEU A 48 -12.33 -13.64 -3.31
N TYR A 49 -12.60 -14.90 -2.99
CA TYR A 49 -13.91 -15.53 -3.14
C TYR A 49 -14.61 -15.59 -1.79
N PHE A 50 -15.86 -15.15 -1.75
CA PHE A 50 -16.63 -15.06 -0.53
C PHE A 50 -18.12 -15.21 -0.79
N VAL A 51 -18.87 -15.61 0.24
CA VAL A 51 -20.33 -15.60 0.22
C VAL A 51 -20.79 -14.36 1.00
N PRO A 52 -21.43 -13.37 0.36
CA PRO A 52 -21.97 -12.21 1.05
C PRO A 52 -22.98 -12.63 2.12
N LYS A 53 -23.04 -11.91 3.24
CA LYS A 53 -23.95 -12.24 4.36
C LYS A 53 -25.41 -12.41 3.95
N ASP A 54 -25.87 -11.58 3.03
CA ASP A 54 -27.28 -11.54 2.59
C ASP A 54 -27.51 -12.36 1.30
N SER A 55 -26.54 -13.21 0.91
CA SER A 55 -26.59 -14.04 -0.29
C SER A 55 -26.23 -15.48 0.03
N VAL A 56 -26.72 -16.40 -0.80
CA VAL A 56 -26.29 -17.81 -0.81
C VAL A 56 -25.26 -18.06 -1.92
N ASP A 57 -25.22 -17.17 -2.91
CA ASP A 57 -24.33 -17.29 -4.06
C ASP A 57 -22.92 -16.79 -3.72
N MET A 58 -21.93 -17.52 -4.23
CA MET A 58 -20.53 -17.11 -4.13
C MET A 58 -20.26 -15.92 -5.05
N ASP A 59 -19.62 -14.90 -4.49
CA ASP A 59 -19.14 -13.72 -5.19
C ASP A 59 -17.61 -13.65 -5.14
N SER A 60 -17.03 -12.71 -5.89
CA SER A 60 -15.60 -12.49 -5.91
C SER A 60 -15.23 -11.02 -6.03
N MET A 61 -14.18 -10.61 -5.31
CA MET A 61 -13.64 -9.25 -5.38
C MET A 61 -12.19 -9.29 -5.83
N VAL A 62 -11.80 -8.34 -6.70
CA VAL A 62 -10.41 -8.24 -7.16
C VAL A 62 -9.53 -7.79 -6.00
N LEU A 63 -8.46 -8.53 -5.69
CA LEU A 63 -7.53 -8.20 -4.59
C LEU A 63 -6.92 -6.80 -4.72
N LYS A 64 -6.80 -6.29 -5.95
CA LYS A 64 -6.25 -4.96 -6.22
C LYS A 64 -7.13 -3.83 -5.67
N ASP A 65 -8.41 -4.09 -5.40
CA ASP A 65 -9.42 -3.11 -4.97
C ASP A 65 -9.69 -3.22 -3.45
N ILE A 66 -9.20 -4.29 -2.82
CA ILE A 66 -9.31 -4.54 -1.38
C ILE A 66 -8.18 -3.79 -0.67
N TYR A 67 -8.52 -3.01 0.37
CA TYR A 67 -7.54 -2.34 1.22
C TYR A 67 -6.94 -3.31 2.23
N TYR A 68 -7.80 -3.99 3.00
CA TYR A 68 -7.49 -5.11 3.88
C TYR A 68 -8.75 -5.92 4.19
N ALA A 69 -8.60 -7.14 4.70
CA ALA A 69 -9.69 -8.00 5.13
C ALA A 69 -9.34 -8.70 6.45
N TYR A 70 -10.32 -8.78 7.35
CA TYR A 70 -10.16 -9.33 8.69
C TYR A 70 -11.36 -10.18 9.11
N ASN A 71 -11.18 -11.00 10.14
CA ASN A 71 -12.24 -11.85 10.70
C ASN A 71 -12.74 -11.37 12.07
N ASP A 72 -13.81 -11.98 12.55
CA ASP A 72 -14.38 -11.75 13.89
C ASP A 72 -13.42 -12.01 15.06
N PHE A 73 -12.38 -12.82 14.87
CA PHE A 73 -11.26 -12.97 15.80
C PHE A 73 -10.22 -11.84 15.74
N ASN A 74 -10.54 -10.74 15.06
CA ASN A 74 -9.68 -9.58 14.87
C ASN A 74 -8.36 -9.89 14.14
N ARG A 75 -8.32 -10.93 13.30
CA ARG A 75 -7.11 -11.28 12.54
C ARG A 75 -7.20 -10.74 11.13
N VAL A 76 -6.18 -10.00 10.69
CA VAL A 76 -6.07 -9.56 9.30
C VAL A 76 -5.34 -10.64 8.52
N PHE A 77 -5.99 -11.20 7.50
CA PHE A 77 -5.45 -12.27 6.67
C PHE A 77 -5.11 -11.80 5.25
N HIS A 78 -5.55 -10.59 4.88
CA HIS A 78 -5.15 -9.93 3.64
C HIS A 78 -5.02 -8.43 3.86
N TYR A 79 -3.97 -7.83 3.33
CA TYR A 79 -3.81 -6.38 3.23
C TYR A 79 -3.06 -6.01 1.95
N SER A 80 -3.37 -4.84 1.42
CA SER A 80 -2.80 -4.37 0.17
C SER A 80 -1.45 -3.68 0.35
N TRP A 81 -0.72 -3.53 -0.75
CA TRP A 81 0.53 -2.75 -0.74
C TRP A 81 0.33 -1.30 -0.31
N SER A 82 -0.82 -0.69 -0.63
CA SER A 82 -1.13 0.67 -0.19
C SER A 82 -1.37 0.74 1.32
N PHE A 83 -1.94 -0.31 1.92
CA PHE A 83 -2.07 -0.41 3.37
C PHE A 83 -0.69 -0.45 4.04
N GLU A 84 0.19 -1.33 3.56
CA GLU A 84 1.56 -1.45 4.06
C GLU A 84 2.34 -0.13 3.90
N GLU A 85 2.23 0.51 2.74
CA GLU A 85 2.90 1.78 2.47
C GLU A 85 2.33 2.93 3.31
N ASN A 86 1.03 2.94 3.62
CA ASN A 86 0.44 3.90 4.56
C ASN A 86 0.99 3.67 5.97
N VAL A 87 0.99 2.43 6.46
CA VAL A 87 1.59 2.05 7.75
C VAL A 87 3.04 2.52 7.84
N ARG A 88 3.86 2.21 6.83
CA ARG A 88 5.27 2.62 6.73
C ARG A 88 5.48 4.13 6.74
N ARG A 89 4.49 4.92 6.29
CA ARG A 89 4.56 6.39 6.30
C ARG A 89 4.30 6.98 7.68
N MET A 90 3.53 6.29 8.50
CA MET A 90 3.19 6.69 9.87
C MET A 90 4.24 6.28 10.89
N GLU A 91 4.90 5.14 10.69
CA GLU A 91 5.93 4.65 11.62
C GLU A 91 7.01 5.70 11.93
N ASN A 92 7.40 5.80 13.20
CA ASN A 92 8.41 6.75 13.69
C ASN A 92 8.02 8.23 13.49
N ARG A 93 6.73 8.54 13.62
CA ARG A 93 6.21 9.91 13.58
C ARG A 93 5.38 10.20 14.82
N THR A 94 5.14 11.48 15.04
CA THR A 94 4.23 12.01 16.06
C THR A 94 2.84 12.21 15.44
N GLY A 95 1.82 12.25 16.30
CA GLY A 95 0.46 12.50 15.83
C GLY A 95 -0.59 12.17 16.87
N THR A 96 -1.79 11.93 16.38
CA THR A 96 -2.99 11.67 17.19
C THR A 96 -3.76 10.49 16.62
N VAL A 97 -4.09 9.52 17.47
CA VAL A 97 -4.97 8.39 17.17
C VAL A 97 -6.39 8.75 17.60
N PHE A 98 -7.36 8.48 16.73
CA PHE A 98 -8.78 8.61 17.01
C PHE A 98 -9.41 7.20 17.00
N THR A 99 -10.00 6.80 18.12
CA THR A 99 -10.63 5.48 18.25
C THR A 99 -12.08 5.51 17.79
N ILE A 100 -12.62 4.35 17.45
CA ILE A 100 -14.05 4.20 17.08
C ILE A 100 -14.99 4.55 18.25
N GLN A 101 -14.50 4.50 19.50
CA GLN A 101 -15.23 4.87 20.71
C GLN A 101 -15.29 6.39 20.92
N GLY A 102 -14.53 7.17 20.15
CA GLY A 102 -14.43 8.62 20.26
C GLY A 102 -13.29 9.11 21.15
N ASP A 103 -12.41 8.22 21.61
CA ASP A 103 -11.22 8.61 22.37
C ASP A 103 -10.15 9.17 21.45
N THR A 104 -9.34 10.08 21.99
CA THR A 104 -8.24 10.73 21.28
C THR A 104 -6.95 10.52 22.06
N LEU A 105 -5.94 9.95 21.42
CA LEU A 105 -4.66 9.60 22.04
C LEU A 105 -3.52 10.27 21.27
N GLU A 106 -2.81 11.20 21.92
CA GLU A 106 -1.60 11.81 21.37
C GLU A 106 -0.39 10.89 21.54
N PHE A 107 0.46 10.81 20.52
CA PHE A 107 1.67 9.99 20.55
C PHE A 107 2.89 10.70 19.98
N ILE A 108 4.06 10.34 20.52
CA ILE A 108 5.38 10.80 20.10
C ILE A 108 5.98 9.84 19.07
N ASP A 109 5.65 8.55 19.19
CA ASP A 109 6.12 7.49 18.29
C ASP A 109 5.03 6.42 18.15
N ILE A 110 4.99 5.78 16.99
CA ILE A 110 4.01 4.75 16.64
C ILE A 110 4.69 3.62 15.87
N GLN A 111 4.38 2.39 16.27
CA GLN A 111 4.88 1.17 15.63
C GLN A 111 3.74 0.18 15.44
N PHE A 112 3.77 -0.56 14.33
CA PHE A 112 2.71 -1.50 13.97
C PHE A 112 3.23 -2.93 14.00
N ASN A 113 2.41 -3.85 14.50
CA ASN A 113 2.73 -5.28 14.42
C ASN A 113 2.61 -5.76 12.97
N LYS A 114 3.73 -6.17 12.37
CA LYS A 114 3.80 -6.58 10.95
C LYS A 114 3.11 -7.91 10.65
N ASP A 115 2.99 -8.79 11.64
CA ASP A 115 2.40 -10.11 11.41
C ASP A 115 0.89 -10.00 11.18
N MET A 116 0.25 -8.94 11.70
CA MET A 116 -1.18 -8.61 11.53
C MET A 116 -2.17 -9.72 11.94
N ILE A 117 -1.66 -10.84 12.49
CA ILE A 117 -2.41 -11.89 13.18
C ILE A 117 -3.13 -11.27 14.39
N ASN A 118 -2.38 -10.48 15.17
CA ASN A 118 -2.92 -9.58 16.18
C ASN A 118 -2.56 -8.17 15.73
N PRO A 119 -3.47 -7.47 15.03
CA PRO A 119 -3.20 -6.15 14.46
C PRO A 119 -3.18 -5.12 15.59
N GLU A 120 -2.06 -5.05 16.29
CA GLU A 120 -1.80 -4.15 17.41
C GLU A 120 -0.86 -3.03 16.99
N ILE A 121 -1.08 -1.87 17.58
CA ILE A 121 -0.28 -0.67 17.45
C ILE A 121 0.34 -0.39 18.80
N LEU A 122 1.67 -0.25 18.84
CA LEU A 122 2.37 0.29 19.98
C LEU A 122 2.47 1.81 19.81
N ILE A 123 1.82 2.54 20.70
CA ILE A 123 1.91 4.00 20.77
C ILE A 123 2.77 4.41 21.96
N LYS A 124 3.71 5.35 21.76
CA LYS A 124 4.46 5.98 22.85
C LYS A 124 3.84 7.33 23.16
N THR A 125 3.22 7.45 24.34
CA THR A 125 2.58 8.69 24.80
C THR A 125 3.55 9.59 25.56
N GLY A 126 4.67 9.03 26.05
CA GLY A 126 5.73 9.75 26.75
C GLY A 126 7.05 8.98 26.70
N VAL A 127 8.08 9.50 27.38
CA VAL A 127 9.43 8.88 27.42
C VAL A 127 9.40 7.46 27.98
N ASP A 128 8.60 7.23 29.03
CA ASP A 128 8.50 5.94 29.72
C ASP A 128 7.07 5.34 29.68
N ARG A 129 6.20 5.87 28.81
CA ARG A 129 4.82 5.40 28.68
C ARG A 129 4.54 4.94 27.27
N SER A 130 4.18 3.66 27.15
CA SER A 130 3.76 3.05 25.90
C SER A 130 2.49 2.23 26.14
N GLU A 131 1.59 2.25 25.17
CA GLU A 131 0.32 1.56 25.24
C GLU A 131 0.10 0.75 23.96
N PHE A 132 -0.57 -0.39 24.09
CA PHE A 132 -1.00 -1.18 22.95
C PHE A 132 -2.46 -0.87 22.63
N VAL A 133 -2.73 -0.54 21.38
CA VAL A 133 -4.08 -0.27 20.86
C VAL A 133 -4.35 -1.20 19.70
N SER A 134 -5.54 -1.81 19.65
CA SER A 134 -5.92 -2.63 18.50
C SER A 134 -6.17 -1.73 17.28
N LEU A 135 -5.55 -2.04 16.15
CA LEU A 135 -5.75 -1.36 14.87
C LEU A 135 -7.24 -1.32 14.46
N LEU A 136 -7.98 -2.39 14.77
CA LEU A 136 -9.39 -2.51 14.42
C LEU A 136 -10.30 -1.67 15.33
N GLN A 137 -9.76 -1.07 16.38
CA GLN A 137 -10.43 -0.06 17.21
C GLN A 137 -10.03 1.37 16.83
N VAL A 138 -9.09 1.53 15.89
CA VAL A 138 -8.68 2.84 15.39
C VAL A 138 -9.54 3.22 14.19
N GLU A 139 -10.21 4.37 14.28
CA GLU A 139 -10.92 4.97 13.15
C GLU A 139 -9.90 5.59 12.18
N LYS A 140 -9.08 6.50 12.71
CA LYS A 140 -8.06 7.22 11.94
C LYS A 140 -6.85 7.59 12.80
N ILE A 141 -5.74 7.81 12.12
CA ILE A 141 -4.50 8.35 12.68
C ILE A 141 -4.15 9.60 11.91
N GLU A 142 -3.95 10.71 12.60
CA GLU A 142 -3.49 11.97 12.02
C GLU A 142 -2.03 12.18 12.42
N THR A 143 -1.12 12.07 11.46
CA THR A 143 0.29 12.39 11.71
C THR A 143 0.50 13.90 11.63
N ASP A 144 1.59 14.34 12.25
CA ASP A 144 2.12 15.67 12.00
C ASP A 144 2.53 15.87 10.52
N PHE A 145 2.87 17.11 10.17
CA PHE A 145 3.30 17.47 8.82
C PHE A 145 4.70 16.95 8.46
N SER A 146 5.39 16.22 9.34
CA SER A 146 6.67 15.58 9.00
C SER A 146 6.54 14.57 7.83
N ILE A 147 5.32 14.06 7.61
CA ILE A 147 4.95 13.27 6.42
C ILE A 147 5.22 13.99 5.09
N MET A 148 5.29 15.33 5.09
CA MET A 148 5.56 16.13 3.88
C MET A 148 6.93 15.84 3.26
N THR A 149 7.84 15.18 3.99
CA THR A 149 9.09 14.64 3.43
C THR A 149 8.83 13.75 2.20
N TYR A 150 7.73 12.99 2.19
CA TYR A 150 7.31 12.19 1.04
C TYR A 150 6.85 13.07 -0.13
N SER A 151 6.14 14.16 0.16
CA SER A 151 5.69 15.14 -0.83
C SER A 151 6.87 15.85 -1.49
N VAL A 152 7.89 16.21 -0.71
CA VAL A 152 9.15 16.80 -1.20
C VAL A 152 9.86 15.81 -2.13
N ARG A 153 10.07 14.57 -1.69
CA ARG A 153 10.70 13.53 -2.50
C ARG A 153 9.95 13.30 -3.81
N ARG A 154 8.61 13.25 -3.75
CA ARG A 154 7.75 13.09 -4.94
C ARG A 154 7.85 14.28 -5.89
N GLY A 155 7.79 15.50 -5.37
CA GLY A 155 7.92 16.73 -6.16
C GLY A 155 9.26 16.81 -6.88
N PHE A 156 10.35 16.43 -6.21
CA PHE A 156 11.66 16.28 -6.84
C PHE A 156 11.66 15.24 -7.98
N PHE A 157 11.06 14.06 -7.77
CA PHE A 157 11.02 13.06 -8.84
C PHE A 157 10.11 13.48 -10.00
N TYR A 158 9.03 14.22 -9.77
CA TYR A 158 8.19 14.74 -10.84
C TYR A 158 8.94 15.70 -11.74
N SER A 159 9.66 16.67 -11.17
CA SER A 159 10.50 17.57 -11.96
C SER A 159 11.63 16.82 -12.65
N PHE A 160 12.32 15.92 -11.94
CA PHE A 160 13.42 15.13 -12.50
C PHE A 160 12.99 14.24 -13.68
N TYR A 161 11.90 13.48 -13.58
CA TYR A 161 11.44 12.63 -14.67
C TYR A 161 10.84 13.43 -15.82
N SER A 162 10.09 14.50 -15.53
CA SER A 162 9.57 15.39 -16.58
C SER A 162 10.71 16.00 -17.38
N PHE A 163 11.77 16.39 -16.68
CA PHE A 163 12.99 16.87 -17.28
C PHE A 163 13.66 15.81 -18.18
N LEU A 164 13.87 14.58 -17.69
CA LEU A 164 14.44 13.50 -18.51
C LEU A 164 13.62 13.22 -19.77
N LEU A 165 12.29 13.25 -19.67
CA LEU A 165 11.40 13.06 -20.81
C LEU A 165 11.51 14.23 -21.81
N ALA A 166 11.53 15.46 -21.33
CA ALA A 166 11.70 16.65 -22.17
C ALA A 166 13.03 16.60 -22.92
N SER A 167 14.14 16.28 -22.24
CA SER A 167 15.46 16.14 -22.85
C SER A 167 15.52 15.01 -23.87
N THR A 168 14.89 13.87 -23.56
CA THR A 168 14.81 12.76 -24.53
C THR A 168 14.03 13.17 -25.78
N PHE A 169 12.95 13.93 -25.61
CA PHE A 169 12.16 14.44 -26.73
C PHE A 169 12.94 15.47 -27.56
N ASP A 170 13.67 16.36 -26.91
CA ASP A 170 14.50 17.38 -27.56
C ASP A 170 15.64 16.75 -28.37
N ILE A 171 16.35 15.77 -27.78
CA ILE A 171 17.36 14.96 -28.48
C ILE A 171 16.75 14.28 -29.71
N LYS A 172 15.55 13.70 -29.60
CA LYS A 172 14.89 13.03 -30.72
C LYS A 172 14.49 14.02 -31.82
N ARG A 173 14.05 15.23 -31.44
CA ARG A 173 13.61 16.27 -32.38
C ARG A 173 14.78 16.88 -33.14
N ASN A 174 15.87 17.17 -32.43
CA ASN A 174 17.07 17.82 -32.97
C ASN A 174 18.12 16.79 -33.41
N TRP A 175 17.71 15.52 -33.61
CA TRP A 175 18.61 14.43 -33.95
C TRP A 175 19.24 14.64 -35.31
N ASP A 176 20.56 14.79 -35.32
CA ASP A 176 21.35 14.85 -36.53
C ASP A 176 21.85 13.44 -36.90
N LYS A 177 21.46 12.96 -38.08
CA LYS A 177 21.85 11.63 -38.59
C LYS A 177 23.32 11.57 -38.99
N GLU A 178 23.97 12.70 -39.23
CA GLU A 178 25.37 12.79 -39.66
C GLU A 178 26.35 12.86 -38.48
N ARG A 179 25.88 13.31 -37.30
CA ARG A 179 26.68 13.33 -36.06
C ARG A 179 26.63 11.98 -35.33
N ARG A 180 27.68 11.70 -34.56
CA ARG A 180 27.72 10.54 -33.65
C ARG A 180 26.69 10.71 -32.52
N ALA A 181 26.06 9.62 -32.11
CA ALA A 181 25.01 9.58 -31.09
C ALA A 181 25.47 10.07 -29.70
N VAL A 182 26.64 9.60 -29.24
CA VAL A 182 27.12 9.86 -27.87
C VAL A 182 27.41 11.35 -27.61
N PRO A 183 28.12 12.09 -28.51
CA PRO A 183 28.30 13.53 -28.36
C PRO A 183 27.00 14.33 -28.33
N GLN A 184 26.02 13.99 -29.18
CA GLN A 184 24.72 14.68 -29.21
C GLN A 184 23.95 14.55 -27.90
N ILE A 185 24.06 13.38 -27.24
CA ILE A 185 23.47 13.16 -25.92
C ILE A 185 24.24 13.96 -24.85
N TRP A 186 25.57 13.99 -24.94
CA TRP A 186 26.41 14.70 -23.96
C TRP A 186 26.24 16.22 -24.02
N ASP A 187 26.06 16.80 -25.21
CA ASP A 187 25.78 18.23 -25.39
C ASP A 187 24.54 18.64 -24.59
N GLN A 188 23.46 17.84 -24.63
CA GLN A 188 22.24 18.12 -23.85
C GLN A 188 22.44 18.01 -22.33
N TYR A 189 23.33 17.12 -21.87
CA TYR A 189 23.66 17.03 -20.45
C TYR A 189 24.52 18.21 -19.99
N ASN A 190 25.40 18.74 -20.86
CA ASN A 190 26.18 19.94 -20.56
C ASN A 190 25.30 21.17 -20.34
N ASP A 191 24.18 21.27 -21.04
CA ASP A 191 23.20 22.35 -20.88
C ASP A 191 22.48 22.35 -19.52
N LEU A 192 22.76 21.37 -18.66
CA LEU A 192 22.19 21.18 -17.32
C LEU A 192 23.14 21.42 -16.18
N PHE A 193 24.42 21.63 -16.48
CA PHE A 193 25.36 21.89 -15.42
C PHE A 193 25.35 23.37 -15.06
N PRO A 194 25.46 23.69 -13.76
CA PRO A 194 25.80 25.05 -13.35
C PRO A 194 27.17 25.42 -13.89
N MET A 195 27.45 26.72 -13.96
CA MET A 195 28.82 27.19 -14.12
C MET A 195 29.69 26.67 -12.97
N ILE A 196 30.67 25.82 -13.30
CA ILE A 196 31.70 25.34 -12.36
C ILE A 196 33.07 25.74 -12.92
N SER A 197 33.53 26.92 -12.49
CA SER A 197 34.78 27.53 -12.95
C SER A 197 36.02 26.66 -12.68
N ILE A 198 35.98 25.81 -11.65
CA ILE A 198 37.06 24.90 -11.24
C ILE A 198 37.30 23.77 -12.26
N ILE A 199 36.27 23.36 -13.01
CA ILE A 199 36.33 22.27 -14.00
C ILE A 199 36.35 22.86 -15.44
N GLY A 200 36.50 24.18 -15.57
CA GLY A 200 36.57 24.85 -16.86
C GLY A 200 35.22 25.10 -17.54
N MET A 201 34.09 24.90 -16.84
CA MET A 201 32.77 25.30 -17.33
C MET A 201 32.57 26.80 -17.11
N LYS A 202 32.65 27.58 -18.21
CA LYS A 202 32.66 29.05 -18.20
C LYS A 202 31.28 29.69 -18.23
N GLU A 203 30.26 28.95 -18.62
CA GLU A 203 28.89 29.44 -18.78
C GLU A 203 27.91 28.46 -18.13
N THR A 204 26.78 28.99 -17.66
CA THR A 204 25.67 28.19 -17.16
C THR A 204 24.90 27.64 -18.34
N GLY A 205 24.62 26.33 -18.34
CA GLY A 205 23.82 25.72 -19.39
C GLY A 205 22.43 26.36 -19.51
N VAL A 206 21.95 26.55 -20.74
CA VAL A 206 20.70 27.29 -21.03
C VAL A 206 19.46 26.68 -20.38
N THR A 207 19.48 25.37 -20.11
CA THR A 207 18.37 24.67 -19.45
C THR A 207 18.50 24.57 -17.93
N TYR A 208 19.64 24.95 -17.36
CA TYR A 208 19.89 24.88 -15.91
C TYR A 208 18.96 25.78 -15.11
N GLU A 209 18.69 27.01 -15.57
CA GLU A 209 17.80 27.96 -14.86
C GLU A 209 16.34 27.46 -14.82
N SER A 210 15.88 26.83 -15.91
CA SER A 210 14.57 26.18 -15.94
C SER A 210 14.53 24.98 -15.00
N PHE A 211 15.62 24.22 -14.88
CA PHE A 211 15.71 23.07 -13.99
C PHE A 211 15.71 23.48 -12.50
N THR A 212 16.47 24.52 -12.14
CA THR A 212 16.57 25.01 -10.76
C THR A 212 15.31 25.71 -10.27
N SER A 213 14.49 26.25 -11.17
CA SER A 213 13.16 26.79 -10.84
C SER A 213 12.07 25.71 -10.81
N LEU A 214 12.13 24.71 -11.70
CA LEU A 214 11.14 23.64 -11.78
C LEU A 214 11.12 22.75 -10.53
N ILE A 215 12.27 22.45 -9.93
CA ILE A 215 12.35 21.58 -8.74
C ILE A 215 11.59 22.20 -7.55
N PRO A 216 11.92 23.43 -7.07
CA PRO A 216 11.18 24.05 -5.97
C PRO A 216 9.69 24.20 -6.26
N LEU A 217 9.32 24.59 -7.48
CA LEU A 217 7.91 24.72 -7.88
C LEU A 217 7.17 23.40 -7.78
N SER A 218 7.74 22.31 -8.31
CA SER A 218 7.14 20.98 -8.25
C SER A 218 7.06 20.45 -6.81
N VAL A 219 8.06 20.74 -5.98
CA VAL A 219 8.06 20.42 -4.55
C VAL A 219 6.93 21.15 -3.82
N LEU A 220 6.83 22.47 -3.98
CA LEU A 220 5.78 23.28 -3.36
C LEU A 220 4.39 22.84 -3.84
N ALA A 221 4.21 22.62 -5.13
CA ALA A 221 2.95 22.13 -5.69
C ALA A 221 2.56 20.76 -5.10
N SER A 222 3.53 19.84 -4.97
CA SER A 222 3.33 18.52 -4.37
C SER A 222 2.97 18.59 -2.88
N MET A 223 3.59 19.51 -2.14
CA MET A 223 3.31 19.78 -0.73
C MET A 223 1.91 20.37 -0.55
N VAL A 224 1.56 21.42 -1.29
CA VAL A 224 0.24 22.07 -1.27
C VAL A 224 -0.86 21.07 -1.60
N TYR A 225 -0.64 20.23 -2.62
CA TYR A 225 -1.56 19.16 -2.97
C TYR A 225 -1.81 18.18 -1.81
N ASP A 226 -0.76 17.76 -1.10
CA ASP A 226 -0.91 16.80 0.00
C ASP A 226 -1.63 17.42 1.21
N VAL A 227 -1.44 18.72 1.47
CA VAL A 227 -2.20 19.47 2.48
C VAL A 227 -3.67 19.56 2.12
N ILE A 228 -4.01 19.99 0.89
CA ILE A 228 -5.42 20.10 0.43
C ILE A 228 -6.14 18.73 0.46
N ARG A 229 -5.39 17.63 0.28
CA ARG A 229 -5.93 16.27 0.25
C ARG A 229 -5.85 15.55 1.61
N ASP A 230 -5.50 16.24 2.69
CA ASP A 230 -5.40 15.68 4.05
C ASP A 230 -4.59 14.38 4.08
N LYS A 231 -3.44 14.36 3.38
CA LYS A 231 -2.62 13.14 3.23
C LYS A 231 -1.95 12.67 4.52
N ASN A 232 -1.96 13.51 5.56
CA ASN A 232 -1.54 13.17 6.92
C ASN A 232 -2.59 12.38 7.72
N LYS A 233 -3.84 12.28 7.24
CA LYS A 233 -4.90 11.48 7.87
C LYS A 233 -4.95 10.09 7.26
N PHE A 234 -4.85 9.04 8.06
CA PHE A 234 -4.90 7.65 7.63
C PHE A 234 -6.08 6.95 8.28
N TYR A 235 -6.85 6.22 7.49
CA TYR A 235 -8.07 5.58 7.97
C TYR A 235 -7.87 4.07 8.01
N PHE A 236 -8.40 3.44 9.04
CA PHE A 236 -8.32 1.99 9.25
C PHE A 236 -9.72 1.42 9.33
N THR A 237 -10.40 1.62 10.46
CA THR A 237 -11.72 1.00 10.67
C THR A 237 -12.82 2.00 10.34
N PRO A 238 -13.68 1.72 9.35
CA PRO A 238 -14.87 2.52 9.14
C PRO A 238 -15.80 2.30 10.33
N VAL A 239 -16.35 3.39 10.89
CA VAL A 239 -17.35 3.30 11.96
C VAL A 239 -18.46 2.36 11.51
N TYR A 240 -18.84 1.41 12.37
CA TYR A 240 -19.87 0.42 12.08
C TYR A 240 -21.10 1.12 11.45
N GLU A 241 -21.46 0.63 10.26
CA GLU A 241 -22.57 1.07 9.40
C GLU A 241 -22.36 2.40 8.61
N LYS A 242 -22.09 2.22 7.31
CA LYS A 242 -22.26 3.18 6.19
C LYS A 242 -21.33 4.39 6.10
N ARG A 243 -20.42 4.62 7.05
CA ARG A 243 -19.42 5.71 6.90
C ARG A 243 -18.23 5.27 6.05
N LYS A 244 -18.01 5.99 4.95
CA LYS A 244 -16.80 5.90 4.13
C LYS A 244 -15.67 6.72 4.73
N PHE A 245 -14.43 6.37 4.39
CA PHE A 245 -13.27 7.17 4.75
C PHE A 245 -13.36 8.57 4.14
N GLY A 246 -12.81 9.57 4.84
CA GLY A 246 -12.76 10.95 4.34
C GLY A 246 -11.90 11.10 3.07
N ARG A 247 -11.03 10.13 2.76
CA ARG A 247 -10.29 10.06 1.50
C ARG A 247 -10.00 8.62 1.10
N ASN A 248 -9.68 8.42 -0.17
CA ASN A 248 -9.20 7.14 -0.69
C ASN A 248 -7.78 6.84 -0.15
N MET A 249 -7.59 5.63 0.42
CA MET A 249 -6.33 5.16 0.99
C MET A 249 -5.33 4.61 -0.03
N TYR A 250 -5.71 4.53 -1.31
CA TYR A 250 -4.84 4.08 -2.37
C TYR A 250 -3.57 4.95 -2.49
N VAL A 251 -2.43 4.27 -2.59
CA VAL A 251 -1.13 4.87 -2.82
C VAL A 251 -0.65 4.46 -4.21
N PHE A 252 -0.47 5.45 -5.08
CA PHE A 252 0.08 5.20 -6.40
C PHE A 252 1.60 4.93 -6.32
N SER A 253 2.05 3.88 -7.00
CA SER A 253 3.47 3.57 -7.18
C SER A 253 3.70 2.87 -8.50
N LEU A 254 4.40 3.55 -9.42
CA LEU A 254 4.74 3.00 -10.73
C LEU A 254 5.60 1.73 -10.60
N LYS A 255 6.58 1.73 -9.68
CA LYS A 255 7.42 0.56 -9.40
C LYS A 255 6.58 -0.64 -8.98
N HIS A 256 5.61 -0.44 -8.09
CA HIS A 256 4.71 -1.51 -7.65
C HIS A 256 3.82 -2.02 -8.80
N ILE A 257 3.24 -1.10 -9.58
CA ILE A 257 2.41 -1.47 -10.74
C ILE A 257 3.21 -2.32 -11.73
N LEU A 258 4.42 -1.89 -12.11
CA LEU A 258 5.30 -2.64 -13.02
C LEU A 258 5.66 -4.01 -12.43
N HIS A 259 5.99 -4.08 -11.15
CA HIS A 259 6.30 -5.34 -10.47
C HIS A 259 5.12 -6.32 -10.47
N THR A 260 3.92 -5.84 -10.15
CA THR A 260 2.70 -6.66 -10.11
C THR A 260 2.31 -7.14 -11.50
N GLN A 261 2.43 -6.30 -12.53
CA GLN A 261 2.23 -6.72 -13.94
C GLN A 261 3.26 -7.77 -14.37
N THR A 262 4.52 -7.59 -13.99
CA THR A 262 5.60 -8.55 -14.30
C THR A 262 5.34 -9.89 -13.62
N LYS A 263 4.95 -9.91 -12.34
CA LYS A 263 4.56 -11.14 -11.63
C LYS A 263 3.38 -11.83 -12.30
N LYS A 264 2.36 -11.06 -12.74
CA LYS A 264 1.20 -11.61 -13.45
C LYS A 264 1.60 -12.26 -14.78
N LEU A 265 2.53 -11.65 -15.53
CA LEU A 265 3.08 -12.24 -16.75
C LEU A 265 3.88 -13.51 -16.46
N ILE A 266 4.77 -13.48 -15.47
CA ILE A 266 5.55 -14.64 -15.00
C ILE A 266 4.61 -15.80 -14.66
N PHE A 267 3.57 -15.56 -13.87
CA PHE A 267 2.58 -16.58 -13.49
C PHE A 267 1.84 -17.17 -14.70
N LYS A 268 1.44 -16.33 -15.66
CA LYS A 268 0.83 -16.80 -16.92
C LYS A 268 1.78 -17.68 -17.72
N VAL A 269 3.05 -17.30 -17.81
CA VAL A 269 4.09 -18.08 -18.50
C VAL A 269 4.35 -19.39 -17.76
N GLU A 270 4.44 -19.38 -16.43
CA GLU A 270 4.66 -20.57 -15.59
C GLU A 270 3.55 -21.62 -15.75
N ARG A 271 2.30 -21.20 -15.97
CA ARG A 271 1.18 -22.11 -16.29
C ARG A 271 1.32 -22.85 -17.62
N THR A 272 2.19 -22.40 -18.52
CA THR A 272 2.45 -23.12 -19.78
C THR A 272 3.48 -24.24 -19.57
N LYS A 273 3.36 -25.35 -20.32
CA LYS A 273 4.30 -26.50 -20.20
C LYS A 273 5.77 -26.10 -20.40
N LEU A 274 6.04 -25.17 -21.32
CA LEU A 274 7.40 -24.70 -21.61
C LEU A 274 7.86 -23.66 -20.57
N GLY A 275 7.02 -22.68 -20.24
CA GLY A 275 7.35 -21.65 -19.28
C GLY A 275 7.55 -22.18 -17.86
N GLY A 276 6.78 -23.18 -17.44
CA GLY A 276 6.98 -23.86 -16.15
C GLY A 276 8.35 -24.56 -16.05
N LYS A 277 8.82 -25.19 -17.14
CA LYS A 277 10.17 -25.80 -17.18
C LYS A 277 11.28 -24.74 -17.11
N VAL A 278 11.14 -23.65 -17.87
CA VAL A 278 12.15 -22.58 -17.93
C VAL A 278 12.22 -21.81 -16.62
N ILE A 279 11.09 -21.37 -16.07
CA ILE A 279 11.03 -20.62 -14.81
C ILE A 279 11.46 -21.51 -13.64
N GLY A 280 11.05 -22.78 -13.63
CA GLY A 280 11.50 -23.75 -12.63
C GLY A 280 13.01 -24.01 -12.67
N TRP A 281 13.62 -24.00 -13.85
CA TRP A 281 15.07 -24.11 -13.99
C TRP A 281 15.81 -22.87 -13.48
N ILE A 282 15.29 -21.67 -13.76
CA ILE A 282 15.85 -20.39 -13.27
C ILE A 282 15.80 -20.34 -11.74
N ARG A 283 14.66 -20.69 -11.10
CA ARG A 283 14.52 -20.69 -9.64
C ARG A 283 15.40 -21.71 -8.92
N LYS A 284 15.87 -22.76 -9.60
CA LYS A 284 16.81 -23.75 -9.02
C LYS A 284 18.26 -23.28 -9.04
N LYS A 285 18.58 -22.23 -9.80
CA LYS A 285 19.94 -21.69 -9.96
C LYS A 285 20.21 -20.43 -9.13
N VAL A 286 19.16 -19.78 -8.64
CA VAL A 286 19.21 -18.61 -7.74
C VAL A 286 19.01 -19.11 -6.32
#